data_AF-X1UGS8-F1
#
_entry.id   AF-X1UGS8-F1
#
_cell.length_a   1.000
_cell.length_b   1.000
_cell.length_c   1.000
_cell.angle_alpha   90.00
_cell.angle_beta   90.00
_cell.angle_gamma   90.00
#
_symmetry.space_group_name_H-M   'P 1'
#
loop_
_entity.id
_entity.type
_entity.pdbx_description
1 polymer ?
#
loop_
_entity_poly.entity_id
_entity_poly.type
_entity_poly.pdbx_seq_one_letter_code
_entity_poly.pdbx_strand_id
1 'polypeptide(L)'
;YVTKASFKDIEWDEPLANALYGFHNGCFAGTWDDPSKWKLTGTDKKFNALLPLTQGKHPVSGKPIVWNKRPIPWLLVSMETYFDIGGGYYLLPPIREPPGLTAIPTNLTELPDTDYRKHPNAVRRSLDRARERVSFISDYESYS
;
A
#
# COMPACT_ATOMS: atom_id res chain seq x y z
N TYR A 1 18.79 25.83 -23.35
CA TYR A 1 19.24 25.52 -24.73
C TYR A 1 18.19 26.03 -25.70
N VAL A 2 18.54 26.99 -26.55
CA VAL A 2 17.65 27.43 -27.66
C VAL A 2 18.06 26.64 -28.88
N THR A 3 17.29 25.62 -29.24
CA THR A 3 17.49 24.92 -30.51
C THR A 3 16.94 25.82 -31.61
N LYS A 4 17.83 26.49 -32.35
CA LYS A 4 17.44 27.14 -33.61
C LYS A 4 16.98 26.03 -34.54
N ALA A 5 15.70 26.01 -34.89
CA ALA A 5 15.20 25.08 -35.91
C ALA A 5 15.87 25.45 -37.24
N SER A 6 16.89 24.69 -37.63
CA SER A 6 17.54 24.83 -38.93
C SER A 6 16.91 23.83 -39.89
N PHE A 7 15.63 24.05 -40.24
CA PHE A 7 15.01 23.33 -41.33
C PHE A 7 15.64 23.85 -42.63
N LYS A 8 16.33 22.99 -43.39
CA LYS A 8 17.01 23.36 -44.64
C LYS A 8 16.32 22.79 -45.89
N ASP A 9 15.52 21.74 -45.73
CA ASP A 9 14.86 21.04 -46.84
C ASP A 9 13.45 21.57 -47.09
N ILE A 10 13.36 22.67 -47.84
CA ILE A 10 12.10 23.34 -48.20
C ILE A 10 11.19 22.48 -49.08
N GLU A 11 11.76 21.51 -49.82
CA GLU A 11 11.07 20.74 -50.85
C GLU A 11 10.00 19.78 -50.31
N TRP A 12 10.08 19.42 -49.02
CA TRP A 12 9.15 18.47 -48.42
C TRP A 12 7.80 19.09 -48.06
N ASP A 13 7.80 20.35 -47.59
CA ASP A 13 6.59 21.10 -47.20
C ASP A 13 6.91 22.60 -47.14
N GLU A 14 6.78 23.26 -48.29
CA GLU A 14 7.08 24.68 -48.45
C GLU A 14 6.23 25.61 -47.54
N PRO A 15 4.90 25.39 -47.36
CA PRO A 15 4.11 26.13 -46.38
C PRO A 15 4.64 26.04 -44.95
N LEU A 16 4.97 24.83 -44.48
CA LEU A 16 5.49 24.61 -43.13
C LEU A 16 6.90 25.19 -42.96
N ALA A 17 7.75 25.02 -43.97
CA ALA A 17 9.11 25.55 -43.97
C ALA A 17 9.11 27.08 -43.91
N ASN A 18 8.23 27.75 -44.67
CA ASN A 18 8.05 29.19 -44.61
C ASN A 18 7.49 29.66 -43.26
N ALA A 19 6.59 28.88 -42.65
CA ALA A 19 6.06 29.19 -41.31
C ALA A 19 7.12 29.05 -40.20
N LEU A 20 8.09 28.14 -40.37
CA LEU A 20 9.20 27.91 -39.44
C LEU A 20 10.40 28.83 -39.70
N TYR A 21 10.52 29.41 -40.89
CA TYR A 21 11.62 30.28 -41.27
C TYR A 21 11.57 31.59 -40.46
N GLY A 22 12.56 31.79 -39.59
CA GLY A 22 12.58 32.93 -38.66
C GLY A 22 11.66 32.75 -37.45
N PHE A 23 11.06 31.56 -37.27
CA PHE A 23 10.29 31.25 -36.07
C PHE A 23 11.21 31.19 -34.86
N HIS A 24 11.20 32.25 -34.07
CA HIS A 24 11.84 32.29 -32.77
C HIS A 24 10.90 31.65 -31.76
N ASN A 25 11.22 30.44 -31.30
CA ASN A 25 10.60 29.80 -30.13
C ASN A 25 10.93 30.54 -28.81
N GLY A 26 11.25 31.82 -28.89
CA GLY A 26 11.63 32.71 -27.81
C GLY A 26 10.41 33.31 -27.14
N CYS A 27 9.48 32.48 -26.67
CA CYS A 27 8.67 32.89 -25.54
C CYS A 27 9.63 32.94 -24.34
N PHE A 28 10.10 34.14 -23.97
CA PHE A 28 10.84 34.35 -22.73
C PHE A 28 9.98 33.84 -21.58
N ALA A 29 10.26 32.63 -21.11
CA ALA A 29 9.47 31.95 -20.10
C ALA A 29 10.15 32.12 -18.73
N GLY A 30 10.05 33.33 -18.18
CA GLY A 30 10.39 33.62 -16.79
C GLY A 30 11.88 33.64 -16.46
N THR A 31 12.19 34.14 -15.27
CA THR A 31 13.46 33.93 -14.59
C THR A 31 13.52 32.50 -14.06
N TRP A 32 14.73 31.95 -13.89
CA TRP A 32 14.91 30.57 -13.40
C TRP A 32 14.28 30.34 -12.03
N ASP A 33 14.14 31.40 -11.24
CA ASP A 33 13.54 31.41 -9.92
C ASP A 33 12.02 31.62 -9.92
N ASP A 34 11.41 31.84 -11.10
CA ASP A 34 9.97 31.98 -11.18
C ASP A 34 9.27 30.64 -10.89
N PRO A 35 8.12 30.66 -10.20
CA PRO A 35 7.34 29.45 -9.97
C PRO A 35 6.92 28.83 -11.30
N SER A 36 6.91 27.50 -11.35
CA SER A 36 6.58 26.74 -12.55
C SER A 36 5.23 27.18 -13.14
N LYS A 37 5.26 27.78 -14.33
CA LYS A 37 4.05 28.24 -15.04
C LYS A 37 3.17 27.08 -15.50
N TRP A 38 3.78 25.92 -15.78
CA TRP A 38 3.06 24.71 -16.14
C TRP A 38 2.36 24.14 -14.90
N LYS A 39 1.02 24.11 -14.95
CA LYS A 39 0.17 23.42 -13.99
C LYS A 39 -0.47 22.24 -14.70
N LEU A 40 -0.36 21.05 -14.11
CA LEU A 40 -1.02 19.84 -14.57
C LEU A 40 -2.55 20.04 -14.44
N THR A 41 -3.22 20.45 -15.52
CA THR A 41 -4.66 20.72 -15.53
C THR A 41 -5.44 19.45 -15.87
N GLY A 42 -6.09 18.85 -14.85
CA GLY A 42 -7.23 17.93 -15.02
C GLY A 42 -6.93 16.52 -15.53
N THR A 43 -6.33 16.36 -16.71
CA THR A 43 -5.99 15.07 -17.35
C THR A 43 -4.75 14.41 -16.78
N ASP A 44 -3.90 15.21 -16.16
CA ASP A 44 -2.58 14.81 -15.70
C ASP A 44 -2.57 14.33 -14.24
N LYS A 45 -3.76 14.17 -13.64
CA LYS A 45 -3.95 13.69 -12.27
C LYS A 45 -3.21 12.37 -12.00
N LYS A 46 -2.99 11.56 -13.04
CA LYS A 46 -2.18 10.32 -12.95
C LYS A 46 -0.77 10.56 -12.41
N PHE A 47 -0.20 11.74 -12.67
CA PHE A 47 1.14 12.12 -12.20
C PHE A 47 1.12 12.81 -10.84
N ASN A 48 -0.04 13.03 -10.21
CA ASN A 48 -0.10 13.61 -8.87
C ASN A 48 0.62 12.75 -7.83
N ALA A 49 0.68 11.43 -8.04
CA ALA A 49 1.43 10.51 -7.20
C ALA A 49 2.96 10.65 -7.38
N LEU A 50 3.45 11.28 -8.45
CA LEU A 50 4.89 11.58 -8.62
C LEU A 50 5.35 12.81 -7.82
N LEU A 51 4.45 13.76 -7.53
CA LEU A 51 4.77 14.95 -6.72
C LEU A 51 5.31 14.64 -5.31
N PRO A 52 4.72 13.74 -4.52
CA PRO A 52 5.30 13.36 -3.22
C PRO A 52 6.61 12.59 -3.39
N LEU A 53 6.77 11.80 -4.47
CA LEU A 53 8.00 11.07 -4.74
C LEU A 53 9.20 12.00 -4.95
N THR A 54 9.02 13.12 -5.66
CA THR A 54 10.10 14.13 -5.81
C THR A 54 10.50 14.77 -4.47
N GLN A 55 9.56 14.83 -3.52
CA GLN A 55 9.81 15.26 -2.14
C GLN A 55 10.33 14.15 -1.23
N GLY A 56 10.56 12.94 -1.75
CA GLY A 56 10.99 11.78 -0.97
C GLY A 56 9.90 11.18 -0.06
N LYS A 57 8.62 11.42 -0.36
CA LYS A 57 7.47 10.94 0.40
C LYS A 57 6.69 9.87 -0.36
N HIS A 58 6.14 8.92 0.37
CA HIS A 58 5.33 7.83 -0.19
C HIS A 58 4.00 8.38 -0.71
N PRO A 59 3.59 8.06 -1.96
CA PRO A 59 2.44 8.69 -2.60
C PRO A 59 1.09 8.42 -1.93
N VAL A 60 0.94 7.29 -1.22
CA VAL A 60 -0.32 6.92 -0.56
C VAL A 60 -0.32 7.26 0.92
N SER A 61 0.82 7.12 1.60
CA SER A 61 0.91 7.25 3.07
C SER A 61 1.52 8.57 3.54
N GLY A 62 2.19 9.31 2.64
CA GLY A 62 2.88 10.57 2.95
C GLY A 62 4.15 10.42 3.82
N LYS A 63 4.45 9.20 4.29
CA LYS A 63 5.65 8.91 5.08
C LYS A 63 6.92 9.06 4.25
N PRO A 64 8.07 9.44 4.86
CA PRO A 64 9.34 9.48 4.13
C PRO A 64 9.69 8.10 3.57
N ILE A 65 10.11 8.03 2.31
CA ILE A 65 10.54 6.80 1.66
C ILE A 65 11.99 6.52 2.01
N VAL A 66 12.26 5.30 2.46
CA VAL A 66 13.62 4.77 2.56
C VAL A 66 13.83 3.77 1.42
N TRP A 67 14.62 4.16 0.42
CA TRP A 67 14.93 3.30 -0.71
C TRP A 67 15.90 2.19 -0.29
N ASN A 68 15.51 0.94 -0.47
CA ASN A 68 16.43 -0.17 -0.30
C ASN A 68 17.44 -0.15 -1.46
N LYS A 69 18.73 -0.19 -1.14
CA LYS A 69 19.81 -0.18 -2.15
C LYS A 69 19.89 -1.48 -2.95
N ARG A 70 19.28 -2.56 -2.46
CA ARG A 70 19.31 -3.87 -3.12
C ARG A 70 18.33 -3.86 -4.30
N PRO A 71 18.81 -4.07 -5.54
CA PRO A 71 17.91 -4.20 -6.68
C PRO A 71 17.05 -5.45 -6.49
N ILE A 72 15.75 -5.30 -6.72
CA ILE A 72 14.80 -6.41 -6.73
C ILE A 72 14.74 -6.94 -8.16
N PRO A 73 14.95 -8.24 -8.41
CA PRO A 73 14.78 -8.82 -9.74
C PRO A 73 13.39 -8.51 -10.31
N TRP A 74 13.35 -8.02 -11.55
CA TRP A 74 12.11 -7.64 -12.23
C TRP A 74 11.07 -8.77 -12.29
N LEU A 75 11.53 -10.02 -12.36
CA LEU A 75 10.66 -11.20 -12.35
C LEU A 75 9.77 -11.26 -11.09
N LEU A 76 10.29 -10.91 -9.91
CA LEU A 76 9.53 -10.91 -8.66
C LEU A 76 8.45 -9.83 -8.66
N VAL A 77 8.79 -8.64 -9.17
CA VAL A 77 7.82 -7.54 -9.33
C VAL A 77 6.72 -7.92 -10.31
N SER A 78 7.08 -8.61 -11.40
CA SER A 78 6.13 -9.04 -12.44
C SER A 78 5.15 -10.13 -11.98
N MET A 79 5.49 -10.88 -10.93
CA MET A 79 4.60 -11.88 -10.33
C MET A 79 3.52 -11.24 -9.45
N GLU A 80 3.69 -9.98 -9.04
CA GLU A 80 2.73 -9.26 -8.21
C GLU A 80 1.81 -8.34 -9.03
N THR A 81 0.65 -7.99 -8.48
CA THR A 81 -0.26 -7.02 -9.09
C THR A 81 0.23 -5.59 -8.85
N TYR A 82 1.02 -5.05 -9.78
CA TYR A 82 1.56 -3.69 -9.69
C TYR A 82 0.71 -2.65 -10.45
N PHE A 83 0.84 -1.38 -10.07
CA PHE A 83 0.23 -0.24 -10.76
C PHE A 83 1.32 0.74 -11.25
N ASP A 84 1.31 1.06 -12.53
CA ASP A 84 2.26 2.03 -13.12
C ASP A 84 1.84 3.47 -12.78
N ILE A 85 2.72 4.19 -12.09
CA ILE A 85 2.52 5.59 -11.68
C ILE A 85 3.21 6.56 -12.67
N GLY A 86 4.00 6.02 -13.61
CA GLY A 86 4.79 6.77 -14.57
C GLY A 86 6.22 7.03 -14.11
N GLY A 87 7.06 7.50 -15.05
CA GLY A 87 8.46 7.84 -14.76
C GLY A 87 9.33 6.65 -14.32
N GLY A 88 8.90 5.42 -14.57
CA GLY A 88 9.56 4.19 -14.15
C GLY A 88 9.26 3.77 -12.70
N TYR A 89 8.29 4.42 -12.04
CA TYR A 89 7.87 4.07 -10.68
C TYR A 89 6.59 3.23 -10.70
N TYR A 90 6.58 2.18 -9.88
CA TYR A 90 5.47 1.26 -9.75
C TYR A 90 4.98 1.21 -8.29
N LEU A 91 3.67 1.17 -8.10
CA LEU A 91 3.06 0.89 -6.81
C LEU A 91 2.83 -0.61 -6.69
N LEU A 92 3.38 -1.21 -5.65
CA LEU A 92 3.03 -2.57 -5.24
C LEU A 92 1.75 -2.54 -4.40
N PRO A 93 0.98 -3.64 -4.38
CA PRO A 93 -0.19 -3.72 -3.52
C PRO A 93 0.27 -3.65 -2.06
N PRO A 94 -0.58 -3.17 -1.14
CA PRO A 94 -0.24 -3.16 0.28
C PRO A 94 0.09 -4.58 0.72
N ILE A 95 1.24 -4.75 1.39
CA ILE A 95 1.63 -6.03 1.98
C ILE A 95 0.50 -6.44 2.92
N ARG A 96 -0.10 -7.60 2.67
CA ARG A 96 -1.12 -8.17 3.56
C ARG A 96 -0.50 -8.29 4.94
N GLU A 97 -1.15 -7.71 5.95
CA GLU A 97 -0.72 -7.93 7.32
C GLU A 97 -0.59 -9.43 7.58
N PRO A 98 0.44 -9.87 8.32
CA PRO A 98 0.54 -11.27 8.70
C PRO A 98 -0.81 -11.68 9.29
N PRO A 99 -1.34 -12.88 8.95
CA PRO A 99 -2.59 -13.33 9.53
C PRO A 99 -2.47 -13.14 11.04
N GLY A 100 -3.41 -12.38 11.61
CA GLY A 100 -3.38 -12.03 13.02
C GLY A 100 -3.10 -13.31 13.80
N LEU A 101 -2.12 -13.25 14.71
CA LEU A 101 -1.72 -14.40 15.52
C LEU A 101 -3.00 -15.08 15.98
N THR A 102 -3.19 -16.35 15.59
CA THR A 102 -4.30 -17.17 16.11
C THR A 102 -4.32 -16.96 17.61
N ALA A 103 -5.49 -16.57 18.16
CA ALA A 103 -5.66 -16.44 19.60
C ALA A 103 -5.07 -17.67 20.26
N ILE A 104 -3.91 -17.51 20.88
CA ILE A 104 -3.23 -18.60 21.56
C ILE A 104 -4.21 -18.96 22.68
N PRO A 105 -4.76 -20.20 22.73
CA PRO A 105 -5.58 -20.57 23.85
C PRO A 105 -4.74 -20.36 25.11
N THR A 106 -5.30 -19.57 26.02
CA THR A 106 -4.69 -19.15 27.28
C THR A 106 -3.96 -20.34 27.91
N ASN A 107 -2.67 -20.17 28.19
CA ASN A 107 -1.94 -21.14 28.99
C ASN A 107 -2.76 -21.43 30.26
N LEU A 108 -2.77 -22.68 30.74
CA LEU A 108 -3.54 -23.05 31.94
C LEU A 108 -3.32 -22.09 33.11
N THR A 109 -2.15 -21.45 33.19
CA THR A 109 -1.78 -20.43 34.19
C THR A 109 -2.65 -19.17 34.17
N GLU A 110 -3.13 -18.74 33.01
CA GLU A 110 -3.89 -17.50 32.81
C GLU A 110 -5.40 -17.66 33.10
N LEU A 111 -5.86 -18.90 33.28
CA LEU A 111 -7.26 -19.16 33.67
C LEU A 111 -7.48 -18.75 35.14
N PRO A 112 -8.70 -18.40 35.56
CA PRO A 112 -8.98 -18.21 36.98
C PRO A 112 -8.70 -19.51 37.75
N ASP A 113 -8.23 -19.42 39.00
CA ASP A 113 -7.84 -20.60 39.80
C ASP A 113 -8.96 -21.60 40.04
N THR A 114 -10.20 -21.15 39.90
CA THR A 114 -11.43 -21.94 39.99
C THR A 114 -11.82 -22.63 38.66
N ASP A 115 -11.04 -22.45 37.59
CA ASP A 115 -11.32 -23.10 36.31
C ASP A 115 -11.12 -24.61 36.44
N TYR A 116 -12.16 -25.35 36.06
CA TYR A 116 -12.18 -26.82 36.04
C TYR A 116 -10.96 -27.43 35.33
N ARG A 117 -10.39 -26.75 34.33
CA ARG A 117 -9.20 -27.20 33.58
C ARG A 117 -7.90 -27.17 34.39
N LYS A 118 -7.80 -26.32 35.42
CA LYS A 118 -6.63 -26.24 36.31
C LYS A 118 -6.56 -27.40 37.31
N HIS A 119 -7.65 -28.13 37.51
CA HIS A 119 -7.70 -29.20 38.49
C HIS A 119 -7.03 -30.50 38.03
N PRO A 120 -6.34 -31.23 38.93
CA PRO A 120 -5.85 -32.57 38.64
C PRO A 120 -6.99 -33.51 38.21
N ASN A 121 -6.67 -34.53 37.41
CA ASN A 121 -7.66 -35.47 36.87
C ASN A 121 -8.53 -36.16 37.95
N ALA A 122 -7.97 -36.42 39.13
CA ALA A 122 -8.73 -36.99 40.25
C ALA A 122 -9.84 -36.04 40.75
N VAL A 123 -9.53 -34.76 40.89
CA VAL A 123 -10.46 -33.72 41.34
C VAL A 123 -11.55 -33.48 40.29
N ARG A 124 -11.18 -33.48 39.01
CA ARG A 124 -12.12 -33.37 37.89
C ARG A 124 -13.16 -34.49 37.91
N ARG A 125 -12.72 -35.74 38.05
CA ARG A 125 -13.62 -36.91 38.14
C ARG A 125 -14.56 -36.83 39.34
N SER A 126 -14.09 -36.32 40.49
CA SER A 126 -14.97 -36.13 41.64
C SER A 126 -16.02 -35.04 41.43
N LEU A 127 -15.66 -33.94 40.78
CA LEU A 127 -16.59 -32.86 40.43
C LEU A 127 -17.65 -33.34 39.43
N ASP A 128 -17.25 -34.11 38.42
CA ASP A 128 -18.18 -34.66 37.43
C ASP A 128 -19.17 -35.62 38.08
N ARG A 129 -18.70 -36.51 38.95
CA ARG A 129 -19.56 -37.44 39.71
C ARG A 129 -20.50 -36.70 40.66
N ALA A 130 -20.05 -35.62 41.29
CA ALA A 130 -20.90 -34.80 42.14
C ALA A 130 -21.98 -34.07 41.32
N ARG A 131 -21.62 -33.51 40.16
CA ARG A 131 -22.56 -32.86 39.23
C ARG A 131 -23.63 -33.84 38.73
N GLU A 132 -23.25 -35.04 38.35
CA GLU A 132 -24.17 -36.09 37.89
C GLU A 132 -25.20 -36.48 38.96
N ARG A 133 -24.77 -36.55 40.23
CA ARG A 133 -25.69 -36.80 41.35
C ARG A 133 -26.68 -35.65 41.56
N VAL A 134 -26.20 -34.41 41.48
CA VAL A 134 -27.05 -33.22 41.65
C VAL A 134 -28.03 -33.08 40.50
N SER A 135 -27.62 -33.34 39.25
CA SER A 135 -28.54 -33.32 38.10
C SER A 135 -29.62 -34.39 38.24
N PHE A 136 -29.25 -35.60 38.66
CA PHE A 136 -30.22 -36.67 38.89
C PHE A 136 -31.28 -36.29 39.95
N ILE A 137 -30.86 -35.65 41.05
CA ILE A 137 -31.77 -35.18 42.10
C ILE A 137 -32.65 -34.03 41.59
N SER A 138 -32.06 -33.06 40.88
CA SER A 138 -32.80 -31.93 40.30
C SER A 138 -33.84 -32.38 39.29
N ASP A 139 -33.51 -33.36 38.44
CA ASP A 139 -34.44 -33.93 37.48
C ASP A 139 -35.60 -34.63 38.22
N TYR A 140 -35.29 -35.41 39.26
CA TYR A 140 -36.30 -36.06 40.09
C TYR A 140 -37.25 -35.06 40.77
N GLU A 141 -36.73 -33.96 41.33
CA GLU A 141 -37.54 -32.89 41.93
C GLU A 141 -38.38 -32.12 40.90
N SER A 142 -37.92 -31.99 39.65
CA SER A 142 -38.69 -31.35 38.58
C SER A 142 -39.89 -32.16 38.10
N TYR A 143 -39.94 -33.47 38.38
CA TYR A 143 -41.02 -34.37 38.00
C TYR A 143 -42.02 -34.65 39.14
N SER A 144 -41.83 -34.03 40.31
CA SER A 144 -42.73 -34.13 41.46
C SER A 144 -43.63 -32.91 41.61
#